data_AF-A0A7W8KHE5-F1
#
_entry.id   AF-A0A7W8KHE5-F1
#
_cell.length_a   1.000
_cell.length_b   1.000
_cell.length_c   1.000
_cell.angle_alpha   90.00
_cell.angle_beta   90.00
_cell.angle_gamma   90.00
#
_symmetry.space_group_name_H-M   'P 1'
#
loop_
_entity.id
_entity.type
_entity.pdbx_description
1 polymer ?
#
loop_
_entity_poly.entity_id
_entity_poly.type
_entity_poly.pdbx_seq_one_letter_code
_entity_poly.pdbx_strand_id
1 'polypeptide(L)'
;MPLPARVRVTRPPLPLAPALRVAAARLCPGAPVDALAGAALAIAGGAVIGAALRWEGGAAQAVETGWRGRGIEDALQDALTAAET
;
A
#
# COMPACT_ATOMS: atom_id res chain seq x y z
N MET A 1 9.99 13.90 1.90
CA MET A 1 10.04 14.03 3.38
C MET A 1 10.49 12.70 3.98
N PRO A 2 11.27 12.66 5.09
CA PRO A 2 11.65 11.39 5.70
C PRO A 2 10.43 10.73 6.36
N LEU A 3 10.22 9.44 6.08
CA LEU A 3 9.19 8.64 6.75
C LEU A 3 9.45 8.56 8.27
N PRO A 4 8.40 8.38 9.09
CA PRO A 4 8.59 8.11 10.51
C PRO A 4 9.50 6.88 10.70
N ALA A 5 10.43 6.92 11.67
CA ALA A 5 11.52 5.96 11.82
C ALA A 5 11.12 4.47 11.93
N ARG A 6 9.83 4.16 12.13
CA ARG A 6 9.31 2.79 12.26
C ARG A 6 8.48 2.34 11.06
N VAL A 7 8.30 3.18 10.04
CA VAL A 7 7.49 2.88 8.86
C VAL A 7 8.40 2.36 7.76
N ARG A 8 8.07 1.19 7.22
CA ARG A 8 8.71 0.62 6.03
C ARG A 8 7.67 0.53 4.93
N VAL A 9 8.01 1.07 3.75
CA VAL A 9 7.22 0.84 2.55
C VAL A 9 7.83 -0.33 1.80
N THR A 10 6.99 -1.29 1.40
CA THR A 10 7.40 -2.48 0.65
C THR A 10 6.50 -2.68 -0.55
N ARG A 11 7.05 -3.32 -1.57
CA ARG A 11 6.36 -3.70 -2.79
C ARG A 11 6.29 -5.22 -2.85
N PRO A 12 5.23 -5.84 -2.30
CA PRO A 12 5.11 -7.29 -2.31
C PRO A 12 4.95 -7.82 -3.75
N PRO A 13 5.44 -9.02 -4.04
CA PRO A 13 5.14 -9.68 -5.31
C PRO A 13 3.63 -9.96 -5.41
N LEU A 14 3.15 -10.06 -6.65
CA LEU A 14 1.77 -10.41 -6.96
C LEU A 14 1.69 -11.89 -7.40
N PRO A 15 0.62 -12.63 -7.03
CA PRO A 15 -0.51 -12.19 -6.20
C PRO A 15 -0.11 -11.99 -4.72
N LEU A 16 -0.84 -11.12 -4.02
CA LEU A 16 -0.57 -10.82 -2.61
C LEU A 16 -0.72 -12.08 -1.75
N ALA A 17 0.20 -12.25 -0.78
CA ALA A 17 0.06 -13.26 0.25
C ALA A 17 -1.23 -13.05 1.07
N PRO A 18 -1.85 -14.12 1.63
CA PRO A 18 -3.16 -14.04 2.28
C PRO A 18 -3.29 -12.93 3.33
N ALA A 19 -2.29 -12.76 4.20
CA ALA A 19 -2.29 -11.73 5.23
C ALA A 19 -2.27 -10.30 4.65
N LEU A 20 -1.51 -10.08 3.57
CA LEU A 20 -1.42 -8.78 2.91
C LEU A 20 -2.71 -8.47 2.14
N ARG A 21 -3.32 -9.48 1.54
CA ARG A 21 -4.61 -9.37 0.86
C ARG A 21 -5.72 -8.92 1.82
N VAL A 22 -5.80 -9.53 3.01
CA VAL A 22 -6.79 -9.13 4.04
C VAL A 22 -6.58 -7.67 4.46
N ALA A 23 -5.34 -7.25 4.68
CA ALA A 23 -5.04 -5.87 5.03
C ALA A 23 -5.38 -4.88 3.90
N ALA A 24 -5.05 -5.22 2.66
CA ALA A 24 -5.35 -4.42 1.48
C ALA A 24 -6.87 -4.25 1.30
N ALA A 25 -7.65 -5.34 1.42
CA ALA A 25 -9.11 -5.30 1.32
C ALA A 25 -9.76 -4.48 2.44
N ARG A 26 -9.20 -4.52 3.66
CA ARG A 26 -9.65 -3.71 4.79
C ARG A 26 -9.40 -2.22 4.58
N LEU A 27 -8.23 -1.86 4.06
CA LEU A 27 -7.81 -0.46 3.85
C LEU A 27 -8.48 0.16 2.62
N CYS A 28 -8.62 -0.60 1.54
CA CYS A 28 -9.20 -0.16 0.28
C CYS A 28 -10.44 -1.00 -0.05
N PRO A 29 -11.58 -0.81 0.65
CA PRO A 29 -12.80 -1.52 0.34
C PRO A 29 -13.25 -1.15 -1.08
N GLY A 30 -13.38 -2.16 -1.94
CA GLY A 30 -13.74 -1.99 -3.36
C GLY A 30 -12.58 -2.15 -4.35
N ALA A 31 -11.33 -2.22 -3.88
CA ALA A 31 -10.22 -2.60 -4.75
C ALA A 31 -10.29 -4.11 -5.07
N PRO A 32 -10.17 -4.52 -6.35
CA PRO A 32 -10.12 -5.91 -6.74
C PRO A 32 -8.74 -6.50 -6.40
N VAL A 33 -8.54 -6.87 -5.13
CA VAL A 33 -7.25 -7.36 -4.58
C VAL A 33 -6.71 -8.64 -5.25
N ASP A 34 -7.55 -9.36 -5.99
CA ASP A 34 -7.19 -10.54 -6.78
C ASP A 34 -6.64 -10.21 -8.18
N ALA A 35 -6.91 -9.00 -8.68
CA ALA A 35 -6.58 -8.57 -10.04
C ALA A 35 -5.72 -7.30 -10.02
N LEU A 36 -4.80 -7.20 -9.07
CA LEU A 36 -3.88 -6.08 -8.97
C LEU A 36 -2.82 -6.17 -10.06
N ALA A 37 -2.51 -5.03 -10.66
CA ALA A 37 -1.36 -4.81 -11.53
C ALA A 37 -0.17 -4.22 -10.74
N GLY A 38 -0.40 -3.68 -9.55
CA GLY A 38 0.64 -3.18 -8.66
C GLY A 38 0.15 -3.03 -7.22
N ALA A 39 1.04 -3.22 -6.26
CA ALA A 39 0.75 -3.00 -4.85
C ALA A 39 1.98 -2.46 -4.12
N ALA A 40 1.76 -1.43 -3.30
CA ALA A 40 2.71 -0.93 -2.31
C ALA A 40 2.03 -0.91 -0.94
N LEU A 41 2.73 -1.36 0.10
CA LEU A 41 2.20 -1.47 1.46
C LEU A 41 3.13 -0.78 2.46
N ALA A 42 2.55 -0.01 3.37
CA ALA A 42 3.25 0.63 4.47
C ALA A 42 3.07 -0.20 5.74
N ILE A 43 4.16 -0.57 6.37
CA ILE A 43 4.20 -1.45 7.54
C ILE A 43 4.84 -0.71 8.71
N ALA A 44 4.17 -0.71 9.86
CA ALA A 44 4.70 -0.20 11.12
C ALA A 44 4.35 -1.17 12.26
N GLY A 45 5.33 -1.50 13.10
CA GLY A 45 5.11 -2.39 14.24
C GLY A 45 4.57 -3.79 13.87
N GLY A 46 4.87 -4.27 12.65
CA GLY A 46 4.38 -5.56 12.14
C GLY A 46 2.98 -5.53 11.54
N ALA A 47 2.28 -4.39 11.56
CA ALA A 47 0.97 -4.22 10.96
C ALA A 47 1.03 -3.39 9.68
N VAL A 48 0.18 -3.72 8.70
CA VAL A 48 -0.02 -2.89 7.50
C VAL A 48 -0.92 -1.71 7.87
N ILE A 49 -0.35 -0.52 7.81
CA ILE A 49 -0.99 0.75 8.19
C ILE A 49 -1.42 1.59 6.97
N GLY A 50 -1.01 1.19 5.77
CA GLY A 50 -1.36 1.86 4.53
C GLY A 50 -1.13 0.99 3.31
N ALA A 51 -1.88 1.26 2.25
CA ALA A 51 -1.81 0.56 0.98
C ALA A 51 -2.03 1.53 -0.17
N ALA A 52 -1.26 1.34 -1.24
CA ALA A 52 -1.55 1.90 -2.56
C ALA A 52 -1.62 0.74 -3.55
N LEU A 53 -2.74 0.65 -4.26
CA LEU A 53 -3.11 -0.48 -5.11
C LEU A 53 -3.44 0.05 -6.50
N ARG A 54 -3.01 -0.68 -7.53
CA ARG A 54 -3.32 -0.42 -8.93
C ARG A 54 -3.87 -1.67 -9.58
N TRP A 55 -4.89 -1.53 -10.41
CA TRP A 55 -5.48 -2.60 -11.22
C TRP A 55 -5.90 -2.04 -12.58
N GLU A 56 -6.38 -2.90 -13.47
CA GLU A 56 -6.92 -2.45 -14.74
C GLU A 56 -8.20 -1.62 -14.51
N GLY A 57 -8.17 -0.35 -14.91
CA GLY A 57 -9.31 0.55 -14.77
C GLY A 57 -9.37 1.34 -13.45
N GLY A 58 -8.36 1.24 -12.59
CA GLY A 58 -8.33 2.08 -11.39
C GLY A 58 -7.12 1.94 -10.47
N ALA A 59 -7.09 2.82 -9.48
CA ALA A 59 -6.18 2.76 -8.35
C ALA A 59 -6.90 3.20 -7.08
N ALA A 60 -6.44 2.71 -5.94
CA ALA A 60 -6.89 3.16 -4.62
C ALA A 60 -5.71 3.31 -3.68
N GLN A 61 -5.81 4.28 -2.79
CA GLN A 61 -4.84 4.52 -1.74
C GLN A 61 -5.55 4.79 -0.43
N ALA A 62 -5.04 4.20 0.65
CA ALA A 62 -5.51 4.46 1.99
C ALA A 62 -4.37 4.36 3.01
N VAL A 63 -4.42 5.22 4.02
CA VAL A 63 -3.55 5.20 5.20
C VAL A 63 -4.44 5.33 6.43
N GLU A 64 -4.14 4.57 7.48
CA GLU A 64 -4.84 4.64 8.77
C GLU A 64 -4.76 6.06 9.35
N THR A 65 -5.86 6.55 9.93
CA THR A 65 -6.03 7.97 10.31
C THR A 65 -4.90 8.52 11.19
N GLY A 66 -4.37 7.74 12.15
CA GLY A 66 -3.27 8.17 13.03
C GLY A 66 -1.90 8.33 12.34
N TRP A 67 -1.79 7.82 11.12
CA TRP A 67 -0.56 7.78 10.32
C TRP A 67 -0.57 8.75 9.13
N ARG A 68 -1.73 9.37 8.84
CA ARG A 68 -1.90 10.31 7.73
C ARG A 68 -1.06 11.58 7.91
N GLY A 69 -0.69 12.19 6.79
CA GLY A 69 0.06 13.46 6.77
C GLY A 69 1.51 13.34 7.24
N ARG A 70 2.05 12.12 7.26
CA ARG A 70 3.44 11.82 7.66
C ARG A 70 4.33 11.46 6.45
N GLY A 71 3.87 11.76 5.23
CA GLY A 71 4.55 11.42 3.98
C GLY A 71 4.46 9.94 3.58
N ILE A 72 3.53 9.18 4.17
CA ILE A 72 3.35 7.75 3.87
C ILE A 72 2.62 7.58 2.55
N GLU A 73 1.66 8.46 2.29
CA GLU A 73 0.90 8.55 1.04
C GLU A 73 1.85 8.77 -0.15
N ASP A 74 2.75 9.75 -0.06
CA ASP A 74 3.74 10.02 -1.11
C ASP A 74 4.68 8.82 -1.30
N ALA A 75 5.21 8.28 -0.19
CA ALA A 75 6.14 7.14 -0.26
C ALA A 75 5.48 5.87 -0.84
N LEU A 76 4.20 5.64 -0.54
CA LEU A 76 3.41 4.56 -1.13
C LEU A 76 3.24 4.76 -2.65
N GLN A 77 2.99 5.99 -3.09
CA GLN A 77 2.82 6.30 -4.49
C GLN A 77 4.13 6.17 -5.27
N ASP A 78 5.23 6.68 -4.72
CA ASP A 78 6.58 6.50 -5.28
C ASP A 78 6.95 5.02 -5.38
N ALA A 79 6.65 4.27 -4.31
CA ALA A 79 6.82 2.83 -4.27
C ALA A 79 5.78 2.07 -5.11
N LEU A 80 4.80 2.71 -5.74
CA LEU A 80 3.91 2.05 -6.70
C LEU A 80 4.36 2.32 -8.14
N THR A 81 4.86 3.52 -8.42
CA THR A 81 5.29 3.98 -9.75
C THR A 81 6.69 3.54 -10.14
N ALA A 82 7.63 3.43 -9.18
CA ALA A 82 8.99 2.95 -9.47
C ALA A 82 9.06 1.47 -9.92
N ALA A 83 7.94 0.82 -10.24
CA ALA A 83 7.86 -0.54 -10.78
C ALA A 83 7.65 -0.55 -12.29
N GLU A 84 7.51 0.63 -12.89
CA GLU A 84 7.19 0.83 -14.32
C GLU A 84 8.44 1.19 -15.15
N THR A 85 9.64 1.05 -14.58
CA THR A 85 10.94 1.23 -15.25
C THR A 85 11.69 -0.09 -15.31
#